data_AF-A0A967CXY0-F1
#
_entry.id   AF-A0A967CXY0-F1
#
_cell.length_a   1.000
_cell.length_b   1.000
_cell.length_c   1.000
_cell.angle_alpha   90.00
_cell.angle_beta   90.00
_cell.angle_gamma   90.00
#
_symmetry.space_group_name_H-M   'P 1'
#
loop_
_entity.id
_entity.type
_entity.pdbx_description
1 polymer ?
#
loop_
_entity_poly.entity_id
_entity_poly.type
_entity_poly.pdbx_seq_one_letter_code
_entity_poly.pdbx_strand_id
1 'polypeptide(L)'
;MTKSKKSEFRPNEYVVYPAHGVGQIVSIEEQEIAGISMELFVISFEKDKMTLRVPTAKATDIGMRALSSPDVIDQAMKTLKGKAKVKRAMWSRRAQEYEQKINSGDLIAIAEVVRDLHRNDTDREQSYSER
;
A
#
# COMPACT_ATOMS: atom_id res chain seq x y z
N MET A 1 25.45 12.24 22.78
CA MET A 1 24.15 11.59 23.01
C MET A 1 23.50 11.32 21.66
N THR A 2 23.68 10.11 21.14
CA THR A 2 23.14 9.68 19.85
C THR A 2 21.61 9.62 19.97
N LYS A 3 20.91 10.47 19.22
CA LYS A 3 19.45 10.41 19.11
C LYS A 3 19.09 9.01 18.61
N SER A 4 18.49 8.19 19.46
CA SER A 4 17.81 6.97 19.05
C SER A 4 16.80 7.36 17.98
N LYS A 5 17.08 7.01 16.72
CA LYS A 5 16.10 7.09 15.64
C LYS A 5 14.97 6.19 16.09
N LYS A 6 13.81 6.77 16.45
CA LYS A 6 12.59 5.98 16.64
C LYS A 6 12.37 5.20 15.36
N SER A 7 12.38 3.86 15.45
CA SER A 7 11.89 3.03 14.37
C SER A 7 10.46 3.48 14.06
N GLU A 8 10.19 3.70 12.77
CA GLU A 8 8.89 4.21 12.31
C GLU A 8 7.76 3.20 12.61
N PHE A 9 8.12 1.93 12.81
CA PHE A 9 7.24 0.82 13.14
C PHE A 9 7.69 0.07 14.39
N ARG A 10 6.76 -0.63 15.04
CA ARG A 10 6.99 -1.39 16.28
C ARG A 10 6.61 -2.87 16.15
N PRO A 11 7.16 -3.76 17.00
CA PRO A 11 6.66 -5.13 17.12
C PRO A 11 5.17 -5.16 17.47
N ASN A 12 4.47 -6.18 16.97
CA ASN A 12 3.02 -6.40 17.03
C ASN A 12 2.16 -5.37 16.26
N GLU A 13 2.76 -4.44 15.53
CA GLU A 13 2.04 -3.49 14.68
C GLU A 13 1.70 -4.09 13.32
N TYR A 14 0.53 -3.71 12.78
CA TYR A 14 0.11 -4.07 11.44
C TYR A 14 0.59 -3.04 10.42
N VAL A 15 1.06 -3.54 9.28
CA VAL A 15 1.73 -2.76 8.23
C VAL A 15 1.28 -3.23 6.87
N VAL A 16 1.32 -2.34 5.89
CA VAL A 16 1.02 -2.63 4.49
C VAL A 16 2.31 -2.72 3.70
N TYR A 17 2.50 -3.85 3.01
CA TYR A 17 3.58 -4.07 2.06
C TYR A 17 3.02 -4.05 0.63
N PRO A 18 3.54 -3.22 -0.30
CA PRO A 18 2.93 -3.01 -1.62
C PRO A 18 2.61 -4.26 -2.44
N ALA A 19 3.39 -5.34 -2.32
CA ALA A 19 3.18 -6.59 -3.06
C ALA A 19 2.36 -7.66 -2.31
N HIS A 20 2.31 -7.61 -0.97
CA HIS A 20 1.77 -8.69 -0.13
C HIS A 20 0.59 -8.23 0.76
N GLY A 21 0.27 -6.95 0.73
CA GLY A 21 -0.84 -6.39 1.50
C GLY A 21 -0.51 -6.28 2.98
N VAL A 22 -1.50 -6.58 3.83
CA VAL A 22 -1.38 -6.40 5.28
C VAL A 22 -0.57 -7.54 5.89
N GLY A 23 0.46 -7.19 6.64
CA GLY A 23 1.24 -8.10 7.48
C GLY A 23 1.35 -7.56 8.90
N GLN A 24 1.82 -8.39 9.82
CA GLN A 24 2.10 -8.03 11.21
C GLN A 24 3.60 -8.13 11.48
N ILE A 25 4.18 -7.11 12.11
CA ILE A 25 5.57 -7.18 12.58
C ILE A 25 5.61 -8.10 13.80
N VAL A 26 6.30 -9.23 13.68
CA VAL A 26 6.46 -10.20 14.78
C VAL A 26 7.56 -9.73 15.73
N SER A 27 8.70 -9.34 15.17
CA SER A 27 9.90 -8.93 15.91
C SER A 27 10.79 -8.02 15.08
N ILE A 28 11.72 -7.36 15.76
CA ILE A 28 12.84 -6.65 15.14
C ILE A 28 14.09 -7.43 15.55
N GLU A 29 14.87 -7.90 14.58
CA GLU A 29 16.05 -8.74 14.79
C GLU A 29 17.28 -8.06 14.21
N GLU A 30 18.38 -8.03 14.97
CA GLU A 30 19.69 -7.69 14.42
C GLU A 30 20.36 -8.94 13.86
N GLN A 31 20.77 -8.89 12.59
CA GLN A 31 21.45 -9.99 11.92
C GLN A 31 22.72 -9.49 11.23
N GLU A 32 23.81 -10.23 11.40
CA GLU A 32 25.05 -9.99 10.69
C GLU A 32 25.02 -10.68 9.32
N ILE A 33 25.07 -9.90 8.24
CA ILE A 33 25.10 -10.39 6.86
C ILE A 33 26.35 -9.84 6.19
N ALA A 34 27.23 -10.74 5.75
CA ALA A 34 28.50 -10.39 5.11
C ALA A 34 29.41 -9.45 5.95
N GLY A 35 29.42 -9.64 7.28
CA GLY A 35 30.24 -8.83 8.20
C GLY A 35 29.64 -7.46 8.56
N ILE A 36 28.40 -7.18 8.11
CA ILE A 36 27.67 -5.95 8.41
C ILE A 36 26.46 -6.31 9.28
N SER A 37 26.41 -5.75 10.49
CA SER A 37 25.21 -5.86 11.34
C SER A 37 24.10 -4.98 10.77
N MET A 38 22.93 -5.59 10.53
CA MET A 38 21.73 -4.93 10.05
C MET A 38 20.53 -5.28 10.91
N GLU A 39 19.72 -4.28 11.20
CA GLU A 39 18.43 -4.45 11.88
C GLU A 39 17.35 -4.75 10.84
N LEU A 40 16.54 -5.78 11.08
CA LEU A 40 15.54 -6.32 10.18
C LEU A 40 14.17 -6.39 10.89
N PHE A 41 13.12 -5.90 10.22
CA PHE A 41 11.73 -6.21 10.57
C PHE A 41 11.38 -7.63 10.11
N VAL A 42 10.87 -8.45 11.02
CA VAL A 42 10.29 -9.76 10.71
C VAL A 42 8.78 -9.59 10.58
N ILE A 43 8.25 -9.67 9.35
CA ILE A 43 6.84 -9.43 9.04
C ILE A 43 6.18 -10.76 8.66
N SER A 44 5.08 -11.10 9.32
CA SER A 44 4.24 -12.26 9.00
C SER A 44 3.04 -11.85 8.17
N PHE A 45 2.82 -12.54 7.06
CA PHE A 45 1.64 -12.40 6.20
C PHE A 45 0.76 -13.65 6.35
N GLU A 46 -0.35 -13.54 7.08
CA GLU A 46 -1.23 -14.66 7.38
C GLU A 46 -1.86 -15.27 6.10
N LYS A 47 -2.25 -14.40 5.16
CA LYS A 47 -2.91 -14.81 3.91
C LYS A 47 -2.02 -15.72 3.06
N ASP A 48 -0.74 -15.38 2.96
CA ASP A 48 0.23 -16.09 2.12
C ASP A 48 1.03 -17.13 2.91
N LYS A 49 0.80 -17.25 4.24
CA LYS A 49 1.59 -18.07 5.18
C LYS A 49 3.10 -17.86 5.02
N MET A 50 3.51 -16.60 4.85
CA MET A 50 4.88 -16.22 4.52
C MET A 50 5.44 -15.28 5.58
N THR A 51 6.73 -15.41 5.89
CA THR A 51 7.47 -14.45 6.72
C THR A 51 8.53 -13.75 5.88
N LEU A 52 8.53 -12.42 5.89
CA LEU A 52 9.47 -11.60 5.13
C LEU A 52 10.36 -10.80 6.10
N ARG A 53 11.65 -10.69 5.76
CA ARG A 53 12.61 -9.90 6.52
C ARG A 53 12.98 -8.64 5.75
N VAL A 54 12.69 -7.48 6.31
CA VAL A 54 12.92 -6.17 5.67
C VAL A 54 13.93 -5.37 6.48
N PRO A 55 15.04 -4.88 5.89
CA PRO A 55 15.94 -3.96 6.58
C PRO A 55 15.22 -2.70 7.05
N THR A 56 15.36 -2.36 8.33
CA THR A 56 14.65 -1.21 8.92
C THR A 56 14.98 0.09 8.20
N ALA A 57 16.23 0.23 7.74
CA ALA A 57 16.70 1.37 6.96
C ALA A 57 16.02 1.54 5.59
N LYS A 58 15.48 0.48 4.99
CA LYS A 58 14.85 0.51 3.66
C LYS A 58 13.33 0.37 3.69
N ALA A 59 12.72 0.21 4.86
CA ALA A 59 11.30 -0.04 5.00
C ALA A 59 10.45 1.03 4.28
N THR A 60 10.72 2.31 4.52
CA THR A 60 9.97 3.42 3.90
C THR A 60 10.25 3.51 2.39
N ASP A 61 11.50 3.26 1.97
CA ASP A 61 11.92 3.34 0.55
C ASP A 61 11.26 2.27 -0.33
N ILE A 62 11.01 1.08 0.21
CA ILE A 62 10.29 0.01 -0.51
C ILE A 62 8.77 0.19 -0.47
N GLY A 63 8.29 1.28 0.14
CA GLY A 63 6.87 1.61 0.22
C GLY A 63 6.11 0.88 1.32
N MET A 64 6.78 0.41 2.38
CA MET A 64 6.14 -0.12 3.59
C MET A 64 5.44 1.03 4.33
N ARG A 65 4.19 0.80 4.76
CA ARG A 65 3.36 1.86 5.36
C ARG A 65 2.60 1.35 6.58
N ALA A 66 2.22 2.27 7.46
CA ALA A 66 1.28 1.99 8.53
C ALA A 66 -0.14 1.81 7.98
N LEU A 67 -1.01 1.19 8.76
CA LEU A 67 -2.44 1.16 8.44
C LEU A 67 -3.03 2.57 8.42
N SER A 68 -4.01 2.79 7.54
CA SER A 68 -4.77 4.03 7.51
C SER A 68 -5.63 4.17 8.77
N SER A 69 -5.78 5.41 9.22
CA SER A 69 -6.64 5.72 10.37
C SER A 69 -8.12 5.62 10.00
N PRO A 70 -9.02 5.42 11.00
CA PRO A 70 -10.46 5.29 10.75
C PRO A 70 -11.08 6.48 10.01
N ASP A 71 -10.62 7.70 10.25
CA ASP A 71 -11.06 8.92 9.55
C ASP A 71 -10.75 8.89 8.05
N VAL A 72 -9.56 8.41 7.68
CA VAL A 72 -9.17 8.23 6.26
C VAL A 72 -10.01 7.13 5.62
N ILE A 73 -10.33 6.07 6.35
CA ILE A 73 -11.22 5.00 5.89
C ILE A 73 -12.62 5.54 5.60
N ASP A 74 -13.18 6.34 6.53
CA ASP A 74 -14.50 6.95 6.34
C ASP A 74 -14.52 7.89 5.12
N GLN A 75 -13.46 8.67 4.92
CA GLN A 75 -13.33 9.54 3.77
C GLN A 75 -13.20 8.74 2.47
N ALA A 76 -12.37 7.69 2.45
CA ALA A 76 -12.24 6.79 1.30
C ALA A 76 -13.57 6.12 0.95
N MET A 77 -14.33 5.68 1.96
CA MET A 77 -15.65 5.05 1.76
C MET A 77 -16.68 6.05 1.21
N LYS A 78 -16.66 7.31 1.65
CA LYS A 78 -17.48 8.38 1.06
C LYS A 78 -17.11 8.63 -0.40
N THR A 79 -15.81 8.68 -0.70
CA THR A 79 -15.30 8.86 -2.07
C THR A 79 -15.74 7.71 -2.96
N LEU A 80 -15.64 6.47 -2.48
CA LEU A 80 -16.03 5.25 -3.19
C LEU A 80 -17.53 5.20 -3.50
N LYS A 81 -18.40 5.60 -2.56
CA LYS A 81 -19.86 5.68 -2.75
C LYS A 81 -20.31 6.86 -3.63
N GLY A 82 -19.39 7.76 -3.98
CA GLY A 82 -19.68 8.91 -4.84
C GLY A 82 -20.02 8.53 -6.28
N LYS A 83 -20.45 9.50 -7.08
CA LYS A 83 -20.63 9.31 -8.53
C LYS A 83 -19.26 9.19 -9.21
N ALA A 84 -19.11 8.18 -10.08
CA ALA A 84 -17.93 8.02 -10.91
C ALA A 84 -17.69 9.27 -11.78
N LYS A 85 -16.43 9.72 -11.84
CA LYS A 85 -16.01 10.91 -12.60
C LYS A 85 -14.99 10.53 -13.66
N VAL A 86 -15.41 9.71 -14.62
CA VAL A 86 -14.53 9.26 -15.71
C VAL A 86 -14.16 10.45 -16.61
N LYS A 87 -12.87 10.77 -16.68
CA LYS A 87 -12.35 11.82 -17.56
C LYS A 87 -12.50 11.41 -19.02
N ARG A 88 -12.78 12.37 -19.91
CA ARG A 88 -12.84 12.16 -21.38
C ARG A 88 -11.47 12.08 -22.07
N ALA A 89 -10.39 11.90 -21.31
CA ALA A 89 -9.04 11.80 -21.85
C ALA A 89 -8.80 10.46 -22.59
N MET A 90 -7.83 10.47 -23.52
CA MET A 90 -7.37 9.26 -24.20
C MET A 90 -6.99 8.18 -23.17
N TRP A 91 -7.37 6.93 -23.45
CA TRP A 91 -7.28 5.82 -22.49
C TRP A 91 -5.89 5.62 -21.89
N SER A 92 -4.82 5.82 -22.68
CA SER A 92 -3.44 5.65 -22.23
C SER A 92 -3.07 6.62 -21.11
N ARG A 93 -3.53 7.88 -21.21
CA ARG A 93 -3.34 8.87 -20.15
C ARG A 93 -4.11 8.51 -18.89
N ARG A 94 -5.32 7.94 -19.04
CA ARG A 94 -6.12 7.48 -17.89
C ARG A 94 -5.47 6.31 -17.17
N ALA A 95 -4.97 5.33 -17.92
CA ALA A 95 -4.25 4.18 -17.36
C ALA A 95 -3.02 4.62 -16.57
N GLN A 96 -2.21 5.55 -17.12
CA GLN A 96 -1.05 6.10 -16.43
C GLN A 96 -1.42 6.86 -15.15
N GLU A 97 -2.48 7.68 -15.17
CA GLU A 97 -2.97 8.38 -13.99
C GLU A 97 -3.44 7.40 -12.90
N TYR A 98 -4.14 6.33 -13.27
CA TYR A 98 -4.60 5.32 -12.32
C TYR A 98 -3.44 4.52 -11.73
N GLU A 99 -2.46 4.14 -12.54
CA GLU A 99 -1.25 3.47 -12.08
C GLU A 99 -0.48 4.35 -11.08
N GLN A 100 -0.36 5.66 -11.34
CA GLN A 100 0.24 6.60 -10.39
C GLN A 100 -0.53 6.67 -9.07
N LYS A 101 -1.87 6.71 -9.12
CA LYS A 101 -2.72 6.71 -7.92
C LYS A 101 -2.59 5.41 -7.13
N ILE A 102 -2.52 4.26 -7.81
CA ILE A 102 -2.33 2.95 -7.16
C ILE A 102 -0.96 2.91 -6.47
N ASN A 103 0.09 3.32 -7.18
CA ASN A 103 1.46 3.31 -6.66
C ASN A 103 1.70 4.35 -5.56
N SER A 104 0.89 5.42 -5.50
CA SER A 104 0.96 6.44 -4.45
C SER A 104 0.67 5.88 -3.06
N GLY A 105 -0.13 4.81 -2.98
CA GLY A 105 -0.52 4.22 -1.70
C GLY A 105 -1.55 5.01 -0.90
N ASP A 106 -2.04 6.13 -1.42
CA ASP A 106 -3.12 6.90 -0.81
C ASP A 106 -4.46 6.16 -0.97
N LEU A 107 -5.06 5.81 0.17
CA LEU A 107 -6.32 5.08 0.22
C LEU A 107 -7.46 5.83 -0.49
N ILE A 108 -7.47 7.17 -0.43
CA ILE A 108 -8.50 7.98 -1.08
C ILE A 108 -8.31 7.93 -2.60
N ALA A 109 -7.07 8.08 -3.07
CA ALA A 109 -6.75 7.99 -4.49
C ALA A 109 -7.09 6.61 -5.07
N ILE A 110 -6.80 5.54 -4.32
CA ILE A 110 -7.17 4.16 -4.68
C ILE A 110 -8.71 4.03 -4.74
N ALA A 111 -9.44 4.58 -3.76
CA ALA A 111 -10.90 4.56 -3.77
C ALA A 111 -11.50 5.29 -4.98
N GLU A 112 -10.87 6.37 -5.46
CA GLU A 112 -11.28 7.02 -6.71
C GLU A 112 -11.08 6.12 -7.92
N VAL A 113 -9.92 5.46 -8.04
CA VAL A 113 -9.64 4.55 -9.16
C VAL A 113 -10.65 3.41 -9.18
N VAL A 114 -10.92 2.79 -8.03
CA VAL A 114 -11.91 1.72 -7.92
C VAL A 114 -13.30 2.23 -8.30
N ARG A 115 -13.74 3.39 -7.78
CA ARG A 115 -15.04 3.98 -8.15
C ARG A 115 -15.14 4.25 -9.64
N ASP A 116 -14.11 4.81 -10.25
CA ASP A 116 -14.15 5.25 -11.64
C ASP A 116 -14.01 4.09 -12.63
N LEU A 117 -13.41 2.96 -12.21
CA LEU A 117 -13.37 1.71 -12.98
C LEU A 117 -14.56 0.77 -12.70
N HIS A 118 -15.20 0.89 -11.54
CA HIS A 118 -16.37 0.10 -11.18
C HIS A 118 -17.58 0.49 -12.05
N ARG A 119 -18.29 -0.52 -12.55
CA ARG A 119 -19.34 -0.37 -13.56
C ARG A 119 -20.71 -0.75 -13.05
N ASN A 120 -21.71 -0.19 -13.73
CA ASN A 120 -23.05 -0.76 -13.76
C ASN A 120 -23.24 -1.55 -15.07
N ASP A 121 -24.19 -2.50 -15.11
CA ASP A 121 -24.43 -3.42 -16.24
C ASP A 121 -24.70 -2.75 -17.61
N THR A 122 -24.84 -1.43 -17.65
CA THR A 122 -25.14 -0.63 -18.86
C THR A 122 -23.90 0.00 -19.51
N ASP A 123 -22.70 -0.17 -18.93
CA ASP A 123 -21.47 0.49 -19.40
C ASP A 123 -20.71 -0.30 -20.50
N ARG A 124 -20.34 0.38 -21.60
CA ARG A 124 -19.59 -0.17 -22.78
C ARG A 124 -18.32 -0.91 -22.39
N GLU A 125 -18.02 -2.15 -22.81
CA GLU A 125 -16.82 -2.97 -22.43
C GLU A 125 -15.50 -2.25 -22.05
N GLN A 126 -14.84 -2.70 -20.97
CA GLN A 126 -13.53 -2.22 -20.51
C GLN A 126 -12.43 -2.60 -21.52
N SER A 127 -11.44 -1.73 -21.69
CA SER A 127 -10.21 -2.12 -22.40
C SER A 127 -9.41 -3.14 -21.58
N TYR A 128 -8.51 -3.88 -22.22
CA TYR A 128 -7.65 -4.88 -21.55
C TYR A 128 -6.89 -4.31 -20.33
N SER A 129 -6.44 -3.06 -20.41
CA SER A 129 -5.75 -2.33 -19.34
C SER A 129 -6.65 -1.75 -18.25
N GLU A 130 -7.98 -1.78 -18.43
CA GLU A 130 -8.97 -1.34 -17.43
C GLU A 130 -9.56 -2.52 -16.65
N ARG A 131 -9.34 -3.76 -17.11
CA ARG A 131 -9.69 -5.01 -16.40
C ARG A 131 -8.60 -5.36 -15.39
#